data_AF-A0A9E6R795-F1
#
_entry.id   AF-A0A9E6R795-F1
#
_cell.length_a   1.000
_cell.length_b   1.000
_cell.length_c   1.000
_cell.angle_alpha   90.00
_cell.angle_beta   90.00
_cell.angle_gamma   90.00
#
_symmetry.space_group_name_H-M   'P 1'
#
loop_
_entity.id
_entity.type
_entity.pdbx_description
1 polymer ?
#
loop_
_entity_poly.entity_id
_entity_poly.type
_entity_poly.pdbx_seq_one_letter_code
_entity_poly.pdbx_strand_id
1 'polypeptide(L)'
;MDHDEARDWLAARCGENLGPPPGFFSNAGIGDPVSMMLRGAPASAVRLSPLACALIYEGESEVTKRIVRFSRGWFDREVCYVSAFCTLRFEPRLFRADRMVELIDLGTGEIIADAVTFFEGFGLSRKDDPMRATLRRAKDGLAVLAAIAASDGVVHDEIESMLRFVDRVAELDGVMLGDADFARIGVALTALRPSAGHAAHAYDRLAADPAVLRLLGPAIEDLVAADDRLSFEERRAIEALYGVAA
;
A
#
# COMPACT_ATOMS: atom_id res chain seq x y z
N MET A 1 -3.75 27.25 17.54
CA MET A 1 -4.67 26.11 17.59
C MET A 1 -4.71 25.68 19.03
N ASP A 2 -5.78 26.00 19.74
CA ASP A 2 -5.97 25.52 21.10
C ASP A 2 -6.42 24.04 21.11
N HIS A 3 -6.56 23.48 22.32
CA HIS A 3 -6.89 22.07 22.52
C HIS A 3 -8.23 21.68 21.87
N ASP A 4 -9.22 22.56 21.94
CA ASP A 4 -10.56 22.32 21.40
C ASP A 4 -10.57 22.52 19.89
N GLU A 5 -9.86 23.52 19.36
CA GLU A 5 -9.68 23.73 17.92
C GLU A 5 -9.01 22.54 17.22
N ALA A 6 -7.98 21.95 17.83
CA ALA A 6 -7.37 20.75 17.25
C ALA A 6 -8.28 19.55 17.37
N ARG A 7 -8.99 19.38 18.49
CA ARG A 7 -9.94 18.29 18.67
C ARG A 7 -11.07 18.35 17.64
N ASP A 8 -11.60 19.55 17.39
CA ASP A 8 -12.69 19.78 16.46
C ASP A 8 -12.20 19.70 15.00
N TRP A 9 -10.99 20.18 14.71
CA TRP A 9 -10.32 19.98 13.42
C TRP A 9 -10.08 18.49 13.12
N LEU A 10 -9.76 17.69 14.15
CA LEU A 10 -9.56 16.26 14.06
C LEU A 10 -10.87 15.48 13.85
N ALA A 11 -11.93 15.85 14.56
CA ALA A 11 -13.27 15.26 14.41
C ALA A 11 -13.88 15.57 13.03
N ALA A 12 -13.67 16.79 12.51
CA ALA A 12 -14.22 17.23 11.23
C ALA A 12 -13.58 16.55 10.00
N ARG A 13 -12.37 15.97 10.12
CA ARG A 13 -11.64 15.37 8.99
C ARG A 13 -11.52 13.85 9.00
N CYS A 14 -11.83 13.18 10.11
CA CYS A 14 -11.52 11.76 10.28
C CYS A 14 -12.72 10.86 10.61
N GLY A 15 -13.96 11.35 10.54
CA GLY A 15 -15.11 10.60 11.03
C GLY A 15 -15.14 10.52 12.56
N GLU A 16 -16.18 9.89 13.11
CA GLU A 16 -16.46 9.91 14.56
C GLU A 16 -15.25 9.55 15.42
N ASN A 17 -15.13 10.27 16.54
CA ASN A 17 -14.04 10.14 17.51
C ASN A 17 -14.01 8.72 18.08
N LEU A 18 -13.16 7.86 17.54
CA LEU A 18 -12.89 6.56 18.13
C LEU A 18 -11.96 6.79 19.31
N GLY A 19 -12.55 6.73 20.51
CA GLY A 19 -11.81 6.84 21.76
C GLY A 19 -10.73 5.76 21.86
N PRO A 20 -9.76 5.91 22.79
CA PRO A 20 -8.77 4.86 23.02
C PRO A 20 -9.43 3.51 23.28
N PRO A 21 -8.79 2.39 22.90
CA PRO A 21 -9.28 1.07 23.24
C PRO A 21 -9.50 0.95 24.76
N PRO A 22 -10.49 0.18 25.22
CA PRO A 22 -10.72 -0.01 26.66
C PRO A 22 -9.43 -0.41 27.39
N GLY A 23 -9.07 0.33 28.44
CA GLY A 23 -7.84 0.10 29.21
C GLY A 23 -6.56 0.67 28.59
N PHE A 24 -6.63 1.34 27.44
CA PHE A 24 -5.50 2.04 26.85
C PHE A 24 -5.36 3.45 27.42
N PHE A 25 -4.28 3.68 28.18
CA PHE A 25 -3.92 5.00 28.70
C PHE A 25 -2.60 5.43 28.06
N SER A 26 -2.58 6.63 27.48
CA SER A 26 -1.34 7.18 26.91
C SER A 26 -0.35 7.48 28.03
N ASN A 27 0.93 7.14 27.84
CA ASN A 27 2.01 7.45 28.75
C ASN A 27 3.32 7.77 27.99
N ALA A 28 4.11 8.68 28.53
CA ALA A 28 5.49 8.96 28.17
C ALA A 28 6.09 9.91 29.22
N GLY A 29 7.41 10.03 29.27
CA GLY A 29 8.14 10.98 30.09
C GLY A 29 7.81 12.44 29.75
N ILE A 30 8.52 13.38 30.40
CA ILE A 30 8.26 14.83 30.26
C ILE A 30 8.52 15.33 28.82
N GLY A 31 9.43 14.70 28.09
CA GLY A 31 9.75 15.03 26.71
C GLY A 31 9.97 13.77 25.87
N ASP A 32 10.11 13.97 24.56
CA ASP A 32 10.53 12.91 23.65
C ASP A 32 12.00 13.11 23.26
N PRO A 33 12.76 12.04 22.97
CA PRO A 33 14.12 12.17 22.49
C PRO A 33 14.16 12.91 21.14
N VAL A 34 15.31 13.50 20.83
CA VAL A 34 15.51 14.29 19.61
C VAL A 34 15.27 13.45 18.35
N SER A 35 15.47 12.14 18.40
CA SER A 35 15.19 11.19 17.33
C SER A 35 13.70 11.10 16.95
N MET A 36 12.80 11.47 17.84
CA MET A 36 11.36 11.53 17.58
C MET A 36 10.89 12.89 17.06
N MET A 37 11.78 13.88 16.93
CA MET A 37 11.41 15.20 16.44
C MET A 37 11.36 15.23 14.91
N LEU A 38 10.20 15.55 14.34
CA LEU A 38 10.03 15.65 12.90
C LEU A 38 10.71 16.94 12.39
N ARG A 39 11.84 16.80 11.70
CA ARG A 39 12.57 17.92 11.07
C ARG A 39 12.16 18.18 9.61
N GLY A 40 11.44 17.24 9.02
CA GLY A 40 11.01 17.24 7.62
C GLY A 40 10.75 15.82 7.13
N ALA A 41 10.12 15.69 5.96
CA ALA A 41 9.93 14.42 5.27
C ALA A 41 10.62 14.49 3.90
N PRO A 42 11.26 13.41 3.43
CA PRO A 42 11.87 13.39 2.10
C PRO A 42 10.80 13.47 1.00
N ALA A 43 11.22 13.87 -0.21
CA ALA A 43 10.33 13.92 -1.37
C ALA A 43 9.73 12.56 -1.74
N SER A 44 10.39 11.46 -1.36
CA SER A 44 9.94 10.08 -1.56
C SER A 44 8.87 9.62 -0.56
N ALA A 45 8.49 10.45 0.41
CA ALA A 45 7.53 10.08 1.44
C ALA A 45 6.12 9.87 0.85
N VAL A 46 5.54 8.72 1.15
CA VAL A 46 4.21 8.32 0.74
C VAL A 46 3.19 8.83 1.76
N ARG A 47 2.02 9.28 1.29
CA ARG A 47 0.92 9.66 2.19
C ARG A 47 0.23 8.40 2.71
N LEU A 48 0.04 8.32 4.01
CA LEU A 48 -0.55 7.14 4.67
C LEU A 48 -2.09 7.20 4.79
N SER A 49 -2.74 8.23 4.23
CA SER A 49 -4.08 8.69 4.66
C SER A 49 -4.08 9.00 6.18
N PRO A 50 -4.95 9.82 6.76
CA PRO A 50 -4.94 10.01 8.21
C PRO A 50 -5.43 8.73 8.91
N LEU A 51 -4.51 7.79 9.15
CA LEU A 51 -4.73 6.58 9.93
C LEU A 51 -4.51 6.91 11.42
N ALA A 52 -5.56 6.77 12.21
CA ALA A 52 -5.52 6.98 13.65
C ALA A 52 -5.27 5.66 14.37
N CYS A 53 -4.18 5.59 15.14
CA CYS A 53 -3.80 4.37 15.85
C CYS A 53 -3.51 4.63 17.33
N ALA A 54 -3.81 3.64 18.16
CA ALA A 54 -3.12 3.46 19.43
C ALA A 54 -1.82 2.68 19.17
N LEU A 55 -0.74 3.11 19.81
CA LEU A 55 0.62 2.64 19.57
C LEU A 55 1.31 2.34 20.90
N ILE A 56 1.89 1.16 21.03
CA ILE A 56 2.91 0.84 22.03
C ILE A 56 4.27 0.94 21.34
N TYR A 57 5.11 1.88 21.79
CA TYR A 57 6.36 2.25 21.15
C TYR A 57 7.55 2.09 22.08
N GLU A 58 8.54 1.32 21.67
CA GLU A 58 9.82 1.18 22.35
C GLU A 58 10.73 2.36 22.00
N GLY A 59 10.72 3.39 22.85
CA GLY A 59 11.61 4.53 22.76
C GLY A 59 13.04 4.20 23.19
N GLU A 60 13.94 5.18 23.11
CA GLU A 60 15.35 4.98 23.51
C GLU A 60 15.53 4.68 25.01
N SER A 61 14.65 5.21 25.85
CA SER A 61 14.74 5.13 27.31
C SER A 61 13.53 4.49 27.98
N GLU A 62 12.41 4.35 27.26
CA GLU A 62 11.15 3.88 27.82
C GLU A 62 10.20 3.35 26.75
N VAL A 63 9.34 2.42 27.16
CA VAL A 63 8.18 2.02 26.36
C VAL A 63 7.03 2.99 26.64
N THR A 64 6.45 3.53 25.57
CA THR A 64 5.41 4.56 25.63
C THR A 64 4.14 4.12 24.92
N LYS A 65 2.98 4.53 25.43
CA LYS A 65 1.67 4.29 24.86
C LYS A 65 1.13 5.60 24.32
N ARG A 66 0.78 5.65 23.04
CA ARG A 66 0.46 6.90 22.35
C ARG A 66 -0.73 6.72 21.44
N ILE A 67 -1.56 7.75 21.36
CA ILE A 67 -2.53 7.90 20.28
C ILE A 67 -1.92 8.81 19.23
N VAL A 68 -1.74 8.28 18.03
CA VAL A 68 -1.08 8.95 16.92
C VAL A 68 -1.95 8.95 15.67
N ARG A 69 -1.78 9.97 14.82
CA ARG A 69 -2.34 9.97 13.47
C ARG A 69 -1.24 10.03 12.44
N PHE A 70 -1.01 8.93 11.74
CA PHE A 70 0.01 8.87 10.72
C PHE A 70 -0.34 9.79 9.54
N SER A 71 0.69 10.36 8.93
CA SER A 71 0.54 11.33 7.87
C SER A 71 1.36 10.95 6.65
N ARG A 72 2.65 10.66 6.85
CA ARG A 72 3.56 10.20 5.80
C ARG A 72 4.49 9.12 6.30
N GLY A 73 4.88 8.22 5.41
CA GLY A 73 5.87 7.19 5.66
C GLY A 73 6.92 7.10 4.56
N TRP A 74 8.14 6.73 4.93
CA TRP A 74 9.24 6.50 3.99
C TRP A 74 10.24 5.55 4.61
N PHE A 75 11.05 4.94 3.76
CA PHE A 75 12.27 4.29 4.22
C PHE A 75 13.45 5.25 4.07
N ASP A 76 14.32 5.25 5.08
CA ASP A 76 15.69 5.73 4.96
C ASP A 76 16.62 4.52 5.15
N ARG A 77 17.25 4.10 4.06
CA ARG A 77 17.89 2.77 3.93
C ARG A 77 16.89 1.67 4.31
N GLU A 78 17.20 0.89 5.34
CA GLU A 78 16.39 -0.23 5.83
C GLU A 78 15.34 0.17 6.87
N VAL A 79 15.40 1.41 7.38
CA VAL A 79 14.54 1.81 8.50
C VAL A 79 13.29 2.49 7.96
N CYS A 80 12.13 1.90 8.26
CA CYS A 80 10.83 2.49 7.98
C CYS A 80 10.52 3.57 9.02
N TYR A 81 10.38 4.80 8.54
CA TYR A 81 9.99 5.97 9.31
C TYR A 81 8.57 6.38 8.96
N VAL A 82 7.80 6.71 9.98
CA VAL A 82 6.46 7.27 9.83
C VAL A 82 6.33 8.53 10.68
N SER A 83 5.80 9.56 10.06
CA SER A 83 5.49 10.83 10.71
C SER A 83 4.02 10.83 11.13
N ALA A 84 3.76 11.24 12.37
CA ALA A 84 2.42 11.27 12.91
C ALA A 84 2.21 12.48 13.82
N PHE A 85 0.97 12.95 13.88
CA PHE A 85 0.56 13.87 14.94
C PHE A 85 0.38 13.07 16.24
N CYS A 86 1.13 13.39 17.28
CA CYS A 86 1.06 12.69 18.57
C CYS A 86 0.13 13.46 19.52
N THR A 87 -1.00 12.86 19.87
CA THR A 87 -2.02 13.51 20.72
C THR A 87 -1.47 13.85 22.11
N LEU A 88 -0.61 13.01 22.66
CA LEU A 88 0.03 13.23 23.96
C LEU A 88 0.92 14.47 24.00
N ARG A 89 1.55 14.83 22.87
CA ARG A 89 2.44 16.00 22.76
C ARG A 89 1.80 17.18 22.07
N PHE A 90 0.66 16.95 21.43
CA PHE A 90 0.00 17.94 20.59
C PHE A 90 0.90 18.46 19.44
N GLU A 91 1.81 17.62 18.98
CA GLU A 91 2.83 17.99 17.99
C GLU A 91 3.18 16.82 17.07
N PRO A 92 3.70 17.09 15.86
CA PRO A 92 4.26 16.05 14.99
C PRO A 92 5.46 15.36 15.64
N ARG A 93 5.48 14.03 15.53
CA ARG A 93 6.60 13.18 15.91
C ARG A 93 6.94 12.20 14.80
N LEU A 94 8.19 11.80 14.79
CA LEU A 94 8.75 10.77 13.94
C LEU A 94 8.83 9.48 14.74
N PHE A 95 8.33 8.40 14.16
CA PHE A 95 8.42 7.06 14.73
C PHE A 95 9.12 6.14 13.74
N ARG A 96 9.85 5.17 14.27
CA ARG A 96 10.34 4.06 13.47
C ARG A 96 9.38 2.89 13.58
N ALA A 97 8.96 2.31 12.47
CA ALA A 97 8.00 1.21 12.48
C ALA A 97 8.54 -0.04 13.18
N ASP A 98 9.84 -0.29 13.12
CA ASP A 98 10.51 -1.42 13.78
C ASP A 98 10.54 -1.34 15.32
N ARG A 99 10.17 -0.18 15.88
CA ARG A 99 10.04 0.05 17.34
C ARG A 99 8.59 0.08 17.80
N MET A 100 7.64 -0.19 16.90
CA MET A 100 6.23 -0.31 17.24
C MET A 100 5.98 -1.74 17.71
N VAL A 101 5.86 -1.90 19.02
CA VAL A 101 5.60 -3.20 19.66
C VAL A 101 4.19 -3.66 19.34
N GLU A 102 3.24 -2.73 19.36
CA GLU A 102 1.84 -3.01 19.07
C GLU A 102 1.22 -1.78 18.43
N LEU A 103 0.47 -1.99 17.36
CA LEU A 103 -0.26 -0.94 16.68
C LEU A 103 -1.71 -1.37 16.56
N ILE A 104 -2.64 -0.50 16.95
CA ILE A 104 -4.07 -0.79 16.93
C ILE A 104 -4.74 0.27 16.08
N ASP A 105 -5.43 -0.13 15.01
CA ASP A 105 -6.26 0.78 14.23
C ASP A 105 -7.48 1.18 15.06
N LEU A 106 -7.63 2.48 15.36
CA LEU A 106 -8.76 2.96 16.14
C LEU A 106 -10.07 2.90 15.35
N GLY A 107 -9.99 2.94 14.02
CA GLY A 107 -11.06 2.76 13.04
C GLY A 107 -11.80 1.44 13.21
N THR A 108 -11.03 0.36 13.31
CA THR A 108 -11.52 -1.03 13.22
C THR A 108 -11.35 -1.81 14.53
N GLY A 109 -10.48 -1.34 15.43
CA GLY A 109 -10.03 -2.08 16.60
C GLY A 109 -9.02 -3.19 16.28
N GLU A 110 -8.57 -3.31 15.04
CA GLU A 110 -7.64 -4.35 14.60
C GLU A 110 -6.24 -4.15 15.18
N ILE A 111 -5.65 -5.22 15.70
CA ILE A 111 -4.25 -5.24 16.14
C ILE A 111 -3.36 -5.60 14.95
N ILE A 112 -2.48 -4.68 14.61
CA ILE A 112 -1.48 -4.79 13.56
C ILE A 112 -0.20 -5.33 14.20
N ALA A 113 0.10 -6.61 13.94
CA ALA A 113 1.23 -7.32 14.54
C ALA A 113 2.60 -6.95 13.94
N ASP A 114 2.64 -6.53 12.67
CA ASP A 114 3.86 -6.11 11.98
C ASP A 114 3.64 -4.73 11.34
N ALA A 115 4.10 -3.70 12.04
CA ALA A 115 3.98 -2.32 11.59
C ALA A 115 4.75 -2.06 10.28
N VAL A 116 5.89 -2.72 10.05
CA VAL A 116 6.68 -2.50 8.83
C VAL A 116 5.91 -3.03 7.63
N THR A 117 5.49 -4.28 7.66
CA THR A 117 4.69 -4.91 6.60
C THR A 117 3.39 -4.16 6.37
N PHE A 118 2.73 -3.72 7.45
CA PHE A 118 1.53 -2.90 7.36
C PHE A 118 1.77 -1.60 6.58
N PHE A 119 2.82 -0.84 6.90
CA PHE A 119 3.11 0.40 6.17
C PHE A 119 3.60 0.15 4.74
N GLU A 120 4.29 -0.97 4.45
CA GLU A 120 4.60 -1.37 3.08
C GLU A 120 3.33 -1.52 2.22
N GLY A 121 2.21 -1.99 2.81
CA GLY A 121 0.91 -2.06 2.16
C GLY A 121 0.35 -0.71 1.66
N PHE A 122 0.78 0.41 2.25
CA PHE A 122 0.45 1.76 1.77
C PHE A 122 1.38 2.21 0.62
N GLY A 123 2.21 1.31 0.09
CA GLY A 123 3.15 1.58 -0.98
C GLY A 123 4.47 2.17 -0.49
N LEU A 124 4.82 2.06 0.79
CA LEU A 124 6.19 2.34 1.25
C LEU A 124 7.12 1.23 0.76
N SER A 125 8.36 1.57 0.44
CA SER A 125 9.44 0.58 0.35
C SER A 125 10.79 1.19 0.61
N ARG A 126 11.73 0.30 0.88
CA ARG A 126 13.17 0.53 0.85
C ARG A 126 13.57 1.18 -0.48
N LYS A 127 14.39 2.24 -0.37
CA LYS A 127 15.03 2.85 -1.52
C LYS A 127 16.03 1.80 -2.01
N ASP A 128 15.89 1.40 -3.27
CA ASP A 128 16.62 0.31 -3.93
C ASP A 128 15.98 -1.09 -3.85
N ASP A 129 14.72 -1.24 -3.42
CA ASP A 129 14.00 -2.50 -3.63
C ASP A 129 13.75 -2.72 -5.13
N PRO A 130 14.48 -3.65 -5.80
CA PRO A 130 14.31 -3.91 -7.22
C PRO A 130 12.87 -4.36 -7.50
N MET A 131 12.24 -5.03 -6.54
CA MET A 131 10.85 -5.42 -6.66
C MET A 131 9.89 -4.23 -6.69
N ARG A 132 10.14 -3.12 -5.98
CA ARG A 132 9.26 -1.94 -6.15
C ARG A 132 9.51 -1.26 -7.49
N ALA A 133 10.73 -1.29 -8.02
CA ALA A 133 10.96 -0.82 -9.39
C ALA A 133 10.13 -1.65 -10.37
N THR A 134 10.22 -2.98 -10.26
CA THR A 134 9.44 -3.94 -11.05
C THR A 134 7.94 -3.76 -10.86
N LEU A 135 7.42 -3.66 -9.64
CA LEU A 135 5.99 -3.47 -9.38
C LEU A 135 5.48 -2.11 -9.86
N ARG A 136 6.28 -1.04 -9.75
CA ARG A 136 5.90 0.27 -10.33
C ARG A 136 5.81 0.19 -11.85
N ARG A 137 6.70 -0.58 -12.48
CA ARG A 137 6.74 -0.80 -13.92
C ARG A 137 5.61 -1.73 -14.39
N ALA A 138 5.29 -2.75 -13.61
CA ALA A 138 4.21 -3.72 -13.87
C ALA A 138 2.81 -3.18 -13.52
N LYS A 139 2.70 -2.17 -12.65
CA LYS A 139 1.44 -1.63 -12.12
C LYS A 139 0.36 -1.43 -13.17
N ASP A 140 0.72 -0.80 -14.29
CA ASP A 140 -0.27 -0.43 -15.30
C ASP A 140 -0.76 -1.67 -16.07
N GLY A 141 0.11 -2.65 -16.33
CA GLY A 141 -0.30 -3.95 -16.88
C GLY A 141 -1.16 -4.77 -15.90
N LEU A 142 -0.79 -4.78 -14.63
CA LEU A 142 -1.58 -5.43 -13.56
C LEU A 142 -2.98 -4.80 -13.43
N ALA A 143 -3.11 -3.49 -13.58
CA ALA A 143 -4.41 -2.83 -13.55
C ALA A 143 -5.30 -3.24 -14.74
N VAL A 144 -4.70 -3.50 -15.91
CA VAL A 144 -5.44 -4.03 -17.07
C VAL A 144 -5.85 -5.48 -16.83
N LEU A 145 -4.91 -6.34 -16.43
CA LEU A 145 -5.19 -7.75 -16.16
C LEU A 145 -6.24 -7.94 -15.07
N ALA A 146 -6.14 -7.20 -13.97
CA ALA A 146 -7.10 -7.26 -12.87
C ALA A 146 -8.50 -6.74 -13.27
N ALA A 147 -8.58 -5.81 -14.23
CA ALA A 147 -9.87 -5.36 -14.75
C ALA A 147 -10.52 -6.42 -15.66
N ILE A 148 -9.72 -7.12 -16.47
CA ILE A 148 -10.19 -8.24 -17.29
C ILE A 148 -10.67 -9.36 -16.37
N ALA A 149 -9.86 -9.73 -15.38
CA ALA A 149 -10.19 -10.73 -14.38
C ALA A 149 -11.47 -10.43 -13.60
N ALA A 150 -11.70 -9.16 -13.23
CA ALA A 150 -12.91 -8.78 -12.51
C ALA A 150 -14.20 -8.81 -13.36
N SER A 151 -14.13 -9.14 -14.65
CA SER A 151 -15.28 -9.10 -15.57
C SER A 151 -16.25 -10.27 -15.35
N ASP A 152 -15.77 -11.41 -14.86
CA ASP A 152 -16.55 -12.64 -14.69
C ASP A 152 -17.11 -12.83 -13.26
N GLY A 153 -16.53 -12.11 -12.28
CA GLY A 153 -16.91 -12.11 -10.88
C GLY A 153 -16.23 -13.18 -10.00
N VAL A 154 -15.29 -13.99 -10.51
CA VAL A 154 -14.64 -15.08 -9.74
C VAL A 154 -13.12 -15.13 -9.96
N VAL A 155 -12.38 -14.45 -9.08
CA VAL A 155 -10.90 -14.40 -9.13
C VAL A 155 -10.28 -15.53 -8.31
N HIS A 156 -10.02 -16.69 -8.90
CA HIS A 156 -9.28 -17.77 -8.23
C HIS A 156 -8.00 -18.19 -8.95
N ASP A 157 -8.06 -18.51 -10.25
CA ASP A 157 -6.87 -19.00 -11.00
C ASP A 157 -6.09 -17.88 -11.72
N GLU A 158 -6.63 -16.67 -11.72
CA GLU A 158 -6.11 -15.52 -12.48
C GLU A 158 -4.92 -14.83 -11.78
N ILE A 159 -4.76 -15.06 -10.47
CA ILE A 159 -3.65 -14.53 -9.69
C ILE A 159 -2.34 -15.12 -10.19
N GLU A 160 -2.31 -16.41 -10.56
CA GLU A 160 -1.10 -17.04 -11.06
C GLU A 160 -0.63 -16.40 -12.38
N SER A 161 -1.55 -16.14 -13.30
CA SER A 161 -1.26 -15.44 -14.56
C SER A 161 -0.76 -14.01 -14.33
N MET A 162 -1.35 -13.29 -13.37
CA MET A 162 -0.86 -11.97 -12.96
C MET A 162 0.53 -12.03 -12.29
N LEU A 163 0.82 -13.05 -11.48
CA LEU A 163 2.14 -13.25 -10.88
C LEU A 163 3.19 -13.57 -11.94
N ARG A 164 2.86 -14.41 -12.94
CA ARG A 164 3.74 -14.67 -14.10
C ARG A 164 4.04 -13.39 -14.88
N PHE A 165 3.04 -12.52 -15.07
CA PHE A 165 3.28 -11.22 -15.70
C PHE A 165 4.29 -10.38 -14.92
N VAL A 166 4.17 -10.32 -13.58
CA VAL A 166 5.14 -9.59 -12.74
C VAL A 166 6.52 -10.20 -12.83
N ASP A 167 6.63 -11.52 -12.84
CA ASP A 167 7.90 -12.24 -13.02
C ASP A 167 8.58 -11.88 -14.36
N ARG A 168 7.81 -11.86 -15.46
CA ARG A 168 8.33 -11.42 -16.76
C ARG A 168 8.78 -9.96 -16.78
N VAL A 169 8.10 -9.08 -16.06
CA VAL A 169 8.56 -7.69 -15.90
C VAL A 169 9.84 -7.64 -15.06
N ALA A 170 9.96 -8.49 -14.03
CA ALA A 170 11.16 -8.59 -13.21
C ALA A 170 12.37 -9.06 -14.04
N GLU A 171 12.17 -10.05 -14.93
CA GLU A 171 13.19 -10.53 -15.87
C GLU A 171 13.72 -9.40 -16.78
N LEU A 172 12.84 -8.51 -17.26
CA LEU A 172 13.26 -7.33 -18.06
C LEU A 172 14.17 -6.38 -17.27
N ASP A 173 14.02 -6.34 -15.95
CA ASP A 173 14.83 -5.52 -15.04
C ASP A 173 16.06 -6.28 -14.51
N GLY A 174 16.24 -7.57 -14.88
CA GLY A 174 17.29 -8.43 -14.35
C GLY A 174 17.10 -8.81 -12.88
N VAL A 175 15.85 -8.80 -12.40
CA VAL A 175 15.47 -9.11 -11.02
C VAL A 175 14.92 -10.53 -10.96
N MET A 176 15.39 -11.32 -9.99
CA MET A 176 14.85 -12.64 -9.66
C MET A 176 13.92 -12.52 -8.45
N LEU A 177 12.65 -12.86 -8.62
CA LEU A 177 11.68 -12.91 -7.53
C LEU A 177 11.73 -14.27 -6.84
N GLY A 178 11.67 -14.28 -5.51
CA GLY A 178 11.56 -15.50 -4.69
C GLY A 178 10.15 -15.75 -4.17
N ASP A 179 9.96 -16.89 -3.50
CA ASP A 179 8.64 -17.30 -2.98
C ASP A 179 8.00 -16.27 -2.03
N ALA A 180 8.82 -15.60 -1.20
CA ALA A 180 8.35 -14.56 -0.30
C ALA A 180 7.82 -13.32 -1.06
N ASP A 181 8.43 -13.03 -2.21
CA ASP A 181 8.06 -11.92 -3.08
C ASP A 181 6.71 -12.21 -3.74
N PHE A 182 6.57 -13.42 -4.31
CA PHE A 182 5.31 -13.89 -4.88
C PHE A 182 4.18 -13.93 -3.85
N ALA A 183 4.45 -14.39 -2.62
CA ALA A 183 3.46 -14.38 -1.55
C ALA A 183 2.98 -12.94 -1.24
N ARG A 184 3.90 -11.98 -1.14
CA ARG A 184 3.59 -10.57 -0.87
C ARG A 184 2.80 -9.93 -2.03
N ILE A 185 3.21 -10.19 -3.27
CA ILE A 185 2.54 -9.68 -4.47
C ILE A 185 1.14 -10.29 -4.60
N GLY A 186 1.00 -11.59 -4.37
CA GLY A 186 -0.29 -12.28 -4.44
C GLY A 186 -1.33 -11.67 -3.49
N VAL A 187 -0.93 -11.36 -2.25
CA VAL A 187 -1.80 -10.64 -1.31
C VAL A 187 -2.24 -9.29 -1.87
N ALA A 188 -1.34 -8.51 -2.47
CA ALA A 188 -1.70 -7.22 -3.06
C ALA A 188 -2.64 -7.37 -4.28
N LEU A 189 -2.45 -8.40 -5.11
CA LEU A 189 -3.27 -8.66 -6.29
C LEU A 189 -4.70 -9.06 -5.92
N THR A 190 -4.89 -9.83 -4.83
CA THR A 190 -6.26 -10.18 -4.37
C THR A 190 -7.09 -8.94 -4.02
N ALA A 191 -6.46 -7.87 -3.55
CA ALA A 191 -7.10 -6.61 -3.19
C ALA A 191 -7.28 -5.64 -4.38
N LEU A 192 -6.65 -5.91 -5.53
CA LEU A 192 -6.68 -5.00 -6.68
C LEU A 192 -8.04 -5.06 -7.37
N ARG A 193 -8.80 -3.95 -7.34
CA ARG A 193 -10.11 -3.81 -8.00
C ARG A 193 -10.19 -2.52 -8.83
N PRO A 194 -9.50 -2.47 -9.98
CA PRO A 194 -9.50 -1.28 -10.82
C PRO A 194 -10.82 -1.15 -11.57
N SER A 195 -11.37 0.06 -11.64
CA SER A 195 -12.49 0.37 -12.54
C SER A 195 -12.06 0.30 -14.01
N ALA A 196 -12.97 0.01 -14.94
CA ALA A 196 -12.69 0.01 -16.39
C ALA A 196 -12.00 1.30 -16.89
N GLY A 197 -12.41 2.48 -16.40
CA GLY A 197 -11.75 3.75 -16.75
C GLY A 197 -10.31 3.87 -16.24
N HIS A 198 -10.01 3.30 -15.07
CA HIS A 198 -8.63 3.21 -14.57
C HIS A 198 -7.77 2.28 -15.42
N ALA A 199 -8.33 1.15 -15.85
CA ALA A 199 -7.65 0.18 -16.71
C ALA A 199 -7.36 0.77 -18.10
N ALA A 200 -8.32 1.48 -18.71
CA ALA A 200 -8.09 2.19 -19.98
C ALA A 200 -6.95 3.20 -19.87
N HIS A 201 -6.96 4.04 -18.83
CA HIS A 201 -5.86 4.98 -18.58
C HIS A 201 -4.53 4.29 -18.25
N ALA A 202 -4.56 3.12 -17.63
CA ALA A 202 -3.35 2.33 -17.38
C ALA A 202 -2.79 1.77 -18.70
N TYR A 203 -3.64 1.27 -19.59
CA TYR A 203 -3.25 0.83 -20.92
C TYR A 203 -2.59 1.96 -21.72
N ASP A 204 -3.18 3.16 -21.74
CA ASP A 204 -2.59 4.33 -22.41
C ASP A 204 -1.19 4.68 -21.88
N ARG A 205 -0.99 4.58 -20.56
CA ARG A 205 0.33 4.80 -19.96
C ARG A 205 1.31 3.68 -20.28
N LEU A 206 0.82 2.43 -20.36
CA LEU A 206 1.64 1.28 -20.71
C LEU A 206 2.20 1.39 -22.13
N ALA A 207 1.51 2.10 -23.03
CA ALA A 207 2.01 2.40 -24.37
C ALA A 207 3.33 3.20 -24.36
N ALA A 208 3.66 3.90 -23.27
CA ALA A 208 4.95 4.57 -23.08
C ALA A 208 6.09 3.60 -22.70
N ASP A 209 5.81 2.33 -22.38
CA ASP A 209 6.80 1.27 -22.13
C ASP A 209 6.56 0.06 -23.05
N PRO A 210 7.07 0.09 -24.30
CA PRO A 210 6.83 -0.96 -25.28
C PRO A 210 7.37 -2.34 -24.89
N ALA A 211 8.33 -2.42 -23.95
CA ALA A 211 8.85 -3.70 -23.49
C ALA A 211 7.81 -4.40 -22.61
N VAL A 212 7.20 -3.67 -21.68
CA VAL A 212 6.14 -4.18 -20.80
C VAL A 212 4.85 -4.42 -21.58
N LEU A 213 4.48 -3.52 -22.50
CA LEU A 213 3.28 -3.68 -23.33
C LEU A 213 3.27 -5.01 -24.11
N ARG A 214 4.45 -5.45 -24.61
CA ARG A 214 4.56 -6.74 -25.31
C ARG A 214 4.28 -7.95 -24.42
N LEU A 215 4.48 -7.83 -23.11
CA LEU A 215 4.19 -8.91 -22.15
C LEU A 215 2.70 -9.00 -21.84
N LEU A 216 1.93 -7.94 -22.10
CA LEU A 216 0.51 -7.90 -21.77
C LEU A 216 -0.32 -8.88 -22.61
N GLY A 217 0.02 -9.06 -23.90
CA GLY A 217 -0.70 -9.98 -24.79
C GLY A 217 -0.69 -11.43 -24.29
N PRO A 218 0.50 -12.04 -24.10
CA PRO A 218 0.60 -13.38 -23.53
C PRO A 218 -0.04 -13.50 -22.14
N ALA A 219 0.06 -12.46 -21.31
CA ALA A 219 -0.56 -12.48 -19.98
C ALA A 219 -2.10 -12.47 -20.05
N ILE A 220 -2.70 -11.77 -21.02
CA ILE A 220 -4.14 -11.82 -21.26
C ILE A 220 -4.55 -13.21 -21.76
N GLU A 221 -3.77 -13.81 -22.67
CA GLU A 221 -4.03 -15.17 -23.16
C GLU A 221 -3.96 -16.21 -22.03
N ASP A 222 -2.94 -16.12 -21.16
CA ASP A 222 -2.79 -16.98 -19.98
C ASP A 222 -3.93 -16.77 -18.97
N LEU A 223 -4.36 -15.53 -18.76
CA LEU A 223 -5.48 -15.20 -17.86
C LEU A 223 -6.78 -15.82 -18.38
N VAL A 224 -7.05 -15.67 -19.67
CA VAL A 224 -8.21 -16.24 -20.36
C VAL A 224 -8.18 -17.78 -20.38
N ALA A 225 -7.00 -18.37 -20.60
CA ALA A 225 -6.85 -19.82 -20.64
C ALA A 225 -7.05 -20.46 -19.26
N ALA A 226 -6.81 -19.72 -18.16
CA ALA A 226 -7.00 -20.21 -16.81
C ALA A 226 -8.49 -20.44 -16.45
N ASP A 227 -9.43 -19.73 -17.08
CA ASP A 227 -10.87 -19.85 -16.78
C ASP A 227 -11.62 -20.88 -17.68
N ASP A 228 -10.93 -21.56 -18.60
CA ASP A 228 -11.49 -22.57 -19.54
C ASP A 228 -12.72 -22.08 -20.37
N ARG A 229 -13.14 -20.81 -20.25
CA ARG A 229 -14.26 -20.17 -20.94
C ARG A 229 -14.07 -18.66 -21.08
N LEU A 230 -13.88 -18.18 -22.31
CA LEU A 230 -14.08 -16.77 -22.62
C LEU A 230 -15.55 -16.40 -22.46
N SER A 231 -15.88 -15.61 -21.45
CA SER A 231 -17.16 -14.93 -21.40
C SER A 231 -17.27 -13.91 -22.55
N PHE A 232 -18.52 -13.57 -22.90
CA PHE A 232 -18.78 -12.54 -23.91
C PHE A 232 -18.23 -11.17 -23.49
N GLU A 233 -18.19 -10.88 -22.18
CA GLU A 233 -17.70 -9.60 -21.66
C GLU A 233 -16.18 -9.48 -21.75
N GLU A 234 -15.43 -10.56 -21.48
CA GLU A 234 -13.97 -10.57 -21.63
C GLU A 234 -13.54 -10.42 -23.09
N ARG A 235 -14.23 -11.08 -24.04
CA ARG A 235 -13.97 -10.85 -25.48
C ARG A 235 -14.17 -9.40 -25.85
N ARG A 236 -15.25 -8.78 -25.37
CA ARG A 236 -15.55 -7.38 -25.67
C ARG A 236 -14.55 -6.42 -25.02
N ALA A 237 -14.06 -6.73 -23.81
CA ALA A 237 -13.01 -5.95 -23.14
C ALA A 237 -11.67 -6.04 -23.89
N ILE A 238 -11.31 -7.24 -24.35
CA ILE A 238 -10.12 -7.49 -25.19
C ILE A 238 -10.23 -6.74 -26.52
N GLU A 239 -11.35 -6.86 -27.23
CA GLU A 239 -11.60 -6.15 -28.50
C GLU A 239 -11.52 -4.63 -28.33
N ALA A 240 -12.06 -4.10 -27.23
CA ALA A 240 -11.98 -2.67 -26.90
C ALA A 240 -10.54 -2.22 -26.59
N LEU A 241 -9.73 -3.07 -25.95
CA LEU A 241 -8.31 -2.78 -25.64
C LEU A 241 -7.42 -2.84 -26.89
N TYR A 242 -7.67 -3.75 -27.83
CA TYR A 242 -6.87 -3.89 -29.06
C TYR A 242 -7.33 -2.99 -30.21
N GLY A 243 -8.44 -2.26 -30.04
CA GLY A 243 -8.97 -1.37 -31.08
C GLY A 243 -9.42 -2.10 -32.36
N VAL A 244 -9.68 -3.41 -32.28
CA VAL A 244 -10.20 -4.20 -33.38
C VAL A 244 -11.71 -4.03 -33.38
N ALA A 245 -12.20 -3.01 -34.09
CA ALA A 245 -13.61 -2.94 -34.44
C ALA A 245 -13.93 -4.10 -35.39
N ALA A 246 -14.95 -4.90 -35.04
CA ALA A 246 -15.58 -5.84 -35.96
C ALA A 246 -16.13 -5.13 -37.21
#